data_AF-A0A3D3X778-F1
#
_entry.id   AF-A0A3D3X778-F1
#
_cell.length_a   1.000
_cell.length_b   1.000
_cell.length_c   1.000
_cell.angle_alpha   90.00
_cell.angle_beta   90.00
_cell.angle_gamma   90.00
#
_symmetry.space_group_name_H-M   'P 1'
#
loop_
_entity.id
_entity.type
_entity.pdbx_description
1 polymer ?
#
loop_
_entity_poly.entity_id
_entity_poly.type
_entity_poly.pdbx_seq_one_letter_code
_entity_poly.pdbx_strand_id
1 'polypeptide(L)'
;MSKFFFTYLMISIVFVHSTLALDRRRDQFTTDFGYLVAPIPYILPGAGAGLGFLGGFNNIPFGSKKTTIDLFIVGISGNVSGTIAGITDLPLWPETLLLDLTTVRFNKGSQKVYRDRKMDSDPENFYITELADTNLGGGRLILTLFDRMFELFTIQFNINASTSAIRDNEGNLVYQFDPPKKFKVNSRTNGAQIDWTDDRVDPRKGIRIVSTIADRPAADSDSADYYVQDYNVTTYIPLLSNSTFALNWFRSGAFVREKGNIDETLLYNKLLKENCTYTSCTDSEKTALQDQAKVSKTNNEYGTAGSLGGASRLRSYAGGRFSGAQVEFRAAEFRWNLTDENKPFDLYFIRDVRTGIQ
;
A
#
# COMPACT_ATOMS: atom_id res chain seq x y z
N MET A 1 25.02 29.30 -13.99
CA MET A 1 25.91 28.18 -14.40
C MET A 1 25.92 27.02 -13.41
N SER A 2 26.03 27.22 -12.09
CA SER A 2 26.18 26.11 -11.11
C SER A 2 25.03 25.11 -11.04
N LYS A 3 23.76 25.55 -11.13
CA LYS A 3 22.59 24.65 -11.09
C LYS A 3 22.53 23.70 -12.29
N PHE A 4 22.74 24.23 -13.50
CA PHE A 4 22.77 23.42 -14.72
C PHE A 4 23.91 22.42 -14.73
N PHE A 5 25.10 22.82 -14.25
CA PHE A 5 26.23 21.92 -14.09
C PHE A 5 25.93 20.79 -13.08
N PHE A 6 25.34 21.12 -11.93
CA PHE A 6 24.98 20.12 -10.91
C PHE A 6 23.90 19.15 -11.40
N THR A 7 22.87 19.64 -12.10
CA THR A 7 21.84 18.78 -12.71
C THR A 7 22.45 17.87 -13.77
N TYR A 8 23.30 18.39 -14.66
CA TYR A 8 23.99 17.60 -15.67
C TYR A 8 24.88 16.53 -15.04
N LEU A 9 25.63 16.88 -14.00
CA LEU A 9 26.47 15.95 -13.25
C LEU A 9 25.63 14.83 -12.61
N MET A 10 24.52 15.17 -11.96
CA MET A 10 23.62 14.17 -11.36
C MET A 10 23.01 13.24 -12.41
N ILE A 11 22.54 13.76 -13.55
CA ILE A 11 22.03 12.94 -14.64
C ILE A 11 23.11 12.01 -15.18
N SER A 12 24.33 12.51 -15.35
CA SER A 12 25.48 11.72 -15.83
C SER A 12 25.83 10.60 -14.86
N ILE A 13 25.84 10.88 -13.55
CA ILE A 13 26.06 9.87 -12.50
C ILE A 13 24.98 8.80 -12.56
N VAL A 14 23.69 9.19 -12.61
CA VAL A 14 22.59 8.23 -12.71
C VAL A 14 22.72 7.38 -13.96
N PHE A 15 23.04 7.97 -15.10
CA PHE A 15 23.17 7.25 -16.36
C PHE A 15 24.29 6.19 -16.31
N VAL A 16 25.50 6.58 -15.88
CA VAL A 16 26.65 5.67 -15.75
C VAL A 16 26.37 4.54 -14.75
N HIS A 17 25.70 4.85 -13.64
CA HIS A 17 25.38 3.82 -12.65
C HIS A 17 24.26 2.91 -13.12
N SER A 18 23.25 3.39 -13.84
CA SER A 18 22.25 2.53 -14.45
C SER A 18 22.85 1.59 -15.51
N THR A 19 23.78 2.06 -16.36
CA THR A 19 24.42 1.17 -17.35
C THR A 19 25.19 0.04 -16.68
N LEU A 20 25.96 0.37 -15.64
CA LEU A 20 26.78 -0.59 -14.91
C LEU A 20 25.98 -1.37 -13.83
N ALA A 21 24.66 -1.18 -13.72
CA ALA A 21 23.83 -1.95 -12.79
C ALA A 21 23.62 -3.38 -13.30
N LEU A 22 23.50 -3.54 -14.62
CA LEU A 22 23.24 -4.84 -15.24
C LEU A 22 24.39 -5.83 -15.09
N ASP A 23 25.64 -5.34 -15.02
CA ASP A 23 26.81 -6.20 -14.81
C ASP A 23 26.79 -6.93 -13.45
N ARG A 24 26.06 -6.39 -12.47
CA ARG A 24 25.87 -7.00 -11.14
C ARG A 24 24.47 -7.60 -10.97
N ARG A 25 23.69 -7.71 -12.06
CA ARG A 25 22.31 -8.15 -11.95
C ARG A 25 22.26 -9.60 -11.47
N ARG A 26 21.60 -9.83 -10.34
CA ARG A 26 21.39 -11.18 -9.80
C ARG A 26 20.32 -11.92 -10.58
N ASP A 27 20.28 -13.24 -10.44
CA ASP A 27 19.14 -14.04 -10.88
C ASP A 27 17.85 -13.56 -10.17
N GLN A 28 16.78 -13.39 -10.95
CA GLN A 28 15.50 -12.85 -10.52
C GLN A 28 14.46 -13.95 -10.25
N PHE A 29 14.81 -15.20 -10.53
CA PHE A 29 13.99 -16.39 -10.31
C PHE A 29 14.73 -17.41 -9.45
N THR A 30 15.18 -16.97 -8.27
CA THR A 30 15.85 -17.87 -7.32
C THR A 30 14.93 -19.01 -6.91
N THR A 31 15.53 -20.17 -6.63
CA THR A 31 14.79 -21.39 -6.28
C THR A 31 15.32 -22.08 -5.03
N ASP A 32 16.10 -21.35 -4.24
CA ASP A 32 16.71 -21.86 -3.01
C ASP A 32 15.67 -21.77 -1.89
N PHE A 33 15.32 -22.92 -1.32
CA PHE A 33 14.28 -23.00 -0.30
C PHE A 33 14.72 -22.33 1.00
N GLY A 34 13.93 -21.36 1.44
CA GLY A 34 14.09 -20.67 2.72
C GLY A 34 12.80 -20.65 3.52
N TYR A 35 12.92 -20.44 4.83
CA TYR A 35 11.73 -20.22 5.67
C TYR A 35 12.04 -19.36 6.89
N LEU A 36 11.02 -18.64 7.35
CA LEU A 36 11.00 -17.90 8.61
C LEU A 36 9.71 -18.26 9.34
N VAL A 37 9.86 -18.76 10.55
CA VAL A 37 8.74 -19.04 11.44
C VAL A 37 8.97 -18.33 12.75
N ALA A 38 8.05 -17.46 13.17
CA ALA A 38 8.21 -16.68 14.38
C ALA A 38 6.87 -16.43 15.10
N PRO A 39 6.83 -16.52 16.44
CA PRO A 39 5.73 -15.94 17.20
C PRO A 39 5.81 -14.42 17.11
N ILE A 40 4.66 -13.76 17.05
CA ILE A 40 4.55 -12.30 17.01
C ILE A 40 3.63 -11.86 18.14
N PRO A 41 4.16 -11.48 19.31
CA PRO A 41 3.36 -10.76 20.29
C PRO A 41 2.95 -9.42 19.69
N TYR A 42 1.70 -9.01 19.89
CA TYR A 42 1.22 -7.72 19.39
C TYR A 42 0.48 -6.94 20.48
N ILE A 43 0.59 -5.61 20.38
CA ILE A 43 -0.22 -4.66 21.13
C ILE A 43 -0.74 -3.65 20.11
N LEU A 44 -2.05 -3.64 19.90
CA LEU A 44 -2.73 -2.70 19.01
C LEU A 44 -3.43 -1.64 19.86
N PRO A 45 -3.05 -0.35 19.72
CA PRO A 45 -3.72 0.75 20.40
C PRO A 45 -5.23 0.72 20.17
N GLY A 46 -6.02 0.79 21.24
CA GLY A 46 -7.49 0.75 21.19
C GLY A 46 -8.11 -0.64 20.91
N ALA A 47 -7.33 -1.63 20.46
CA ALA A 47 -7.84 -2.96 20.13
C ALA A 47 -7.35 -4.06 21.10
N GLY A 48 -6.29 -3.81 21.88
CA GLY A 48 -5.78 -4.72 22.92
C GLY A 48 -4.51 -5.45 22.52
N ALA A 49 -4.15 -6.48 23.28
CA ALA A 49 -2.96 -7.30 23.06
C ALA A 49 -3.34 -8.73 22.67
N GLY A 50 -2.38 -9.43 22.08
CA GLY A 50 -2.53 -10.84 21.76
C GLY A 50 -1.25 -11.48 21.27
N LEU A 51 -1.39 -12.69 20.75
CA LEU A 51 -0.29 -13.47 20.22
C LEU A 51 -0.64 -13.89 18.80
N GLY A 52 0.36 -13.79 17.94
CA GLY A 52 0.31 -14.26 16.57
C GLY A 52 1.45 -15.18 16.24
N PHE A 53 1.39 -15.67 15.00
CA PHE A 53 2.38 -16.50 14.39
C PHE A 53 2.56 -16.06 12.94
N LEU A 54 3.80 -15.93 12.52
CA LEU A 54 4.19 -15.69 11.15
C LEU A 54 4.93 -16.92 10.63
N GLY A 55 4.54 -17.36 9.45
CA GLY A 55 5.26 -18.32 8.64
C GLY A 55 5.49 -17.73 7.25
N GLY A 56 6.74 -17.62 6.83
CA GLY A 56 7.14 -17.33 5.46
C GLY A 56 7.95 -18.52 4.94
N PHE A 57 7.64 -18.97 3.74
CA PHE A 57 8.31 -20.07 3.06
C PHE A 57 8.61 -19.60 1.65
N ASN A 58 9.88 -19.51 1.32
CA ASN A 58 10.34 -19.04 0.02
C ASN A 58 10.75 -20.23 -0.84
N ASN A 59 10.43 -20.18 -2.13
CA ASN A 59 10.87 -21.13 -3.14
C ASN A 59 10.53 -22.59 -2.79
N ILE A 60 9.27 -22.85 -2.45
CA ILE A 60 8.77 -24.14 -1.96
C ILE A 60 8.96 -25.24 -3.02
N PRO A 61 9.71 -26.32 -2.74
CA PRO A 61 9.90 -27.40 -3.70
C PRO A 61 8.66 -28.30 -3.78
N PHE A 62 8.39 -28.84 -4.96
CA PHE A 62 7.37 -29.88 -5.17
C PHE A 62 8.04 -31.19 -5.61
N GLY A 63 8.27 -32.08 -4.64
CA GLY A 63 9.08 -33.28 -4.86
C GLY A 63 10.52 -32.90 -5.19
N SER A 64 11.02 -33.35 -6.34
CA SER A 64 12.35 -32.97 -6.85
C SER A 64 12.36 -31.65 -7.64
N LYS A 65 11.21 -31.03 -7.87
CA LYS A 65 11.09 -29.82 -8.68
C LYS A 65 11.35 -28.57 -7.83
N LYS A 66 12.40 -27.84 -8.19
CA LYS A 66 12.68 -26.48 -7.71
C LYS A 66 11.64 -25.51 -8.25
N THR A 67 11.17 -24.56 -7.43
CA THR A 67 10.19 -23.54 -7.85
C THR A 67 10.52 -22.19 -7.25
N THR A 68 9.89 -21.15 -7.80
CA THR A 68 9.93 -19.76 -7.32
C THR A 68 8.76 -19.44 -6.38
N ILE A 69 7.96 -20.45 -5.99
CA ILE A 69 6.70 -20.23 -5.28
C ILE A 69 6.99 -19.87 -3.83
N ASP A 70 6.49 -18.72 -3.40
CA ASP A 70 6.56 -18.31 -2.00
C ASP A 70 5.16 -18.38 -1.36
N LEU A 71 5.13 -18.71 -0.07
CA LEU A 71 3.94 -18.74 0.77
C LEU A 71 4.20 -17.91 2.02
N PHE A 72 3.27 -17.02 2.35
CA PHE A 72 3.25 -16.35 3.65
C PHE A 72 1.92 -16.56 4.34
N ILE A 73 1.97 -16.76 5.65
CA ILE A 73 0.81 -16.85 6.52
C ILE A 73 1.09 -16.11 7.81
N VAL A 74 0.14 -15.27 8.22
CA VAL A 74 0.14 -14.61 9.52
C VAL A 74 -1.20 -14.88 10.17
N GLY A 75 -1.20 -15.57 11.30
CA GLY A 75 -2.38 -15.78 12.13
C GLY A 75 -2.24 -15.01 13.43
N ILE A 76 -3.25 -14.27 13.85
CA ILE A 76 -3.28 -13.63 15.17
C ILE A 76 -4.54 -14.02 15.93
N SER A 77 -4.43 -14.12 17.25
CA SER A 77 -5.52 -14.42 18.16
C SER A 77 -5.47 -13.50 19.39
N GLY A 78 -6.62 -13.24 19.99
CA GLY A 78 -6.79 -12.36 21.14
C GLY A 78 -8.00 -11.45 20.95
N ASN A 79 -7.86 -10.19 21.36
CA ASN A 79 -8.91 -9.19 21.17
C ASN A 79 -9.17 -8.87 19.69
N VAL A 80 -8.13 -8.99 18.86
CA VAL A 80 -8.20 -9.03 17.40
C VAL A 80 -7.77 -10.41 16.94
N SER A 81 -8.58 -11.03 16.10
CA SER A 81 -8.34 -12.36 15.57
C SER A 81 -8.49 -12.34 14.06
N GLY A 82 -7.56 -12.99 13.38
CA GLY A 82 -7.57 -13.01 11.94
C GLY A 82 -6.40 -13.74 11.31
N THR A 83 -6.43 -13.76 9.98
CA THR A 83 -5.45 -14.45 9.17
C THR A 83 -5.17 -13.65 7.91
N ILE A 84 -3.89 -13.51 7.60
CA ILE A 84 -3.38 -13.09 6.31
C ILE A 84 -2.72 -14.32 5.71
N ALA A 85 -3.03 -14.64 4.46
CA ALA A 85 -2.33 -15.69 3.73
C ALA A 85 -2.15 -15.27 2.28
N GLY A 86 -1.01 -15.61 1.70
CA GLY A 86 -0.78 -15.38 0.28
C GLY A 86 0.26 -16.32 -0.29
N ILE A 87 0.11 -16.55 -1.59
CA ILE A 87 1.04 -17.28 -2.44
C ILE A 87 1.51 -16.31 -3.52
N THR A 88 2.82 -16.25 -3.76
CA THR A 88 3.41 -15.33 -4.75
C THR A 88 4.33 -16.07 -5.71
N ASP A 89 4.55 -15.46 -6.86
CA ASP A 89 5.41 -15.96 -7.93
C ASP A 89 5.01 -17.40 -8.37
N LEU A 90 3.70 -17.72 -8.38
CA LEU A 90 3.17 -18.97 -8.95
C LEU A 90 3.28 -18.93 -10.48
N PRO A 91 4.10 -19.80 -11.11
CA PRO A 91 4.31 -19.76 -12.55
C PRO A 91 3.11 -20.39 -13.29
N LEU A 92 2.35 -19.55 -14.01
CA LEU A 92 1.38 -20.01 -15.02
C LEU A 92 2.09 -20.35 -16.34
N TRP A 93 3.12 -19.56 -16.67
CA TRP A 93 4.14 -19.87 -17.66
C TRP A 93 5.50 -19.60 -16.98
N PRO A 94 6.41 -20.59 -16.89
CA PRO A 94 7.74 -20.40 -16.31
C PRO A 94 8.39 -19.07 -16.69
N GLU A 95 8.78 -18.29 -15.67
CA GLU A 95 9.55 -17.04 -15.79
C GLU A 95 8.90 -15.92 -16.65
N THR A 96 7.67 -16.14 -17.13
CA THR A 96 7.00 -15.27 -18.10
C THR A 96 5.63 -14.80 -17.60
N LEU A 97 4.83 -15.67 -16.98
CA LEU A 97 3.50 -15.33 -16.49
C LEU A 97 3.35 -15.84 -15.07
N LEU A 98 3.22 -14.91 -14.12
CA LEU A 98 3.16 -15.20 -12.69
C LEU A 98 1.81 -14.79 -12.12
N LEU A 99 1.34 -15.56 -11.13
CA LEU A 99 0.14 -15.28 -10.37
C LEU A 99 0.49 -15.14 -8.88
N ASP A 100 0.01 -14.06 -8.29
CA ASP A 100 -0.02 -13.87 -6.85
C ASP A 100 -1.47 -13.92 -6.37
N LEU A 101 -1.72 -14.57 -5.25
CA LEU A 101 -3.03 -14.59 -4.59
C LEU A 101 -2.84 -14.21 -3.12
N THR A 102 -3.78 -13.44 -2.59
CA THR A 102 -3.77 -13.01 -1.18
C THR A 102 -5.18 -12.97 -0.63
N THR A 103 -5.33 -13.46 0.59
CA THR A 103 -6.54 -13.33 1.39
C THR A 103 -6.18 -12.75 2.75
N VAL A 104 -7.08 -11.91 3.26
CA VAL A 104 -7.00 -11.29 4.58
C VAL A 104 -8.36 -11.39 5.23
N ARG A 105 -8.42 -11.88 6.47
CA ARG A 105 -9.67 -12.00 7.24
C ARG A 105 -9.44 -11.55 8.67
N PHE A 106 -10.22 -10.61 9.16
CA PHE A 106 -10.15 -10.13 10.54
C PHE A 106 -11.55 -9.91 11.10
N ASN A 107 -11.74 -10.29 12.36
CA ASN A 107 -13.01 -10.05 13.07
C ASN A 107 -13.21 -8.56 13.41
N LYS A 108 -12.11 -7.83 13.64
CA LYS A 108 -12.08 -6.42 14.06
C LYS A 108 -10.95 -5.67 13.37
N GLY A 109 -11.19 -4.41 13.09
CA GLY A 109 -10.18 -3.47 12.61
C GLY A 109 -10.55 -2.04 12.98
N SER A 110 -9.62 -1.12 12.78
CA SER A 110 -9.91 0.30 12.93
C SER A 110 -9.08 1.11 11.92
N GLN A 111 -9.63 2.24 11.50
CA GLN A 111 -8.95 3.18 10.62
C GLN A 111 -9.17 4.61 11.11
N LYS A 112 -8.10 5.42 11.04
CA LYS A 112 -8.20 6.87 11.26
C LYS A 112 -8.74 7.55 10.01
N VAL A 113 -9.79 8.33 10.16
CA VAL A 113 -10.41 9.14 9.10
C VAL A 113 -10.23 10.61 9.46
N TYR A 114 -9.23 11.24 8.85
CA TYR A 114 -8.91 12.65 9.07
C TYR A 114 -9.94 13.56 8.40
N ARG A 115 -10.40 14.57 9.14
CA ARG A 115 -11.39 15.56 8.65
C ARG A 115 -10.77 16.59 7.71
N ASP A 116 -9.50 16.94 7.96
CA ASP A 116 -8.68 17.74 7.04
C ASP A 116 -7.35 17.01 6.76
N ARG A 117 -7.06 16.80 5.47
CA ARG A 117 -5.92 16.01 4.97
C ARG A 117 -4.87 16.87 4.25
N LYS A 118 -4.91 18.20 4.42
CA LYS A 118 -3.83 19.09 3.97
C LYS A 118 -2.56 18.92 4.80
N MET A 119 -1.43 19.38 4.26
CA MET A 119 -0.12 19.26 4.91
C MET A 119 0.00 20.10 6.19
N ASP A 120 -0.77 21.19 6.30
CA ASP A 120 -0.82 22.11 7.44
C ASP A 120 -1.99 21.83 8.39
N SER A 121 -2.74 20.74 8.20
CA SER A 121 -3.89 20.41 9.04
C SER A 121 -3.48 19.86 10.41
N ASP A 122 -4.38 19.96 11.38
CA ASP A 122 -4.20 19.40 12.71
C ASP A 122 -4.12 17.86 12.66
N PRO A 123 -3.04 17.22 13.16
CA PRO A 123 -2.90 15.77 13.21
C PRO A 123 -3.90 15.07 14.15
N GLU A 124 -4.50 15.77 15.12
CA GLU A 124 -5.47 15.19 16.05
C GLU A 124 -6.92 15.29 15.54
N ASN A 125 -7.15 15.98 14.43
CA ASN A 125 -8.48 16.17 13.84
C ASN A 125 -8.91 14.96 12.98
N PHE A 126 -9.22 13.84 13.64
CA PHE A 126 -9.70 12.61 13.01
C PHE A 126 -10.79 11.90 13.82
N TYR A 127 -11.58 11.10 13.12
CA TYR A 127 -12.41 10.06 13.74
C TYR A 127 -11.74 8.69 13.62
N ILE A 128 -12.07 7.78 14.52
CA ILE A 128 -11.72 6.36 14.40
C ILE A 128 -12.96 5.63 13.90
N THR A 129 -12.88 5.04 12.71
CA THR A 129 -13.90 4.13 12.20
C THR A 129 -13.54 2.71 12.58
N GLU A 130 -14.40 2.05 13.36
CA GLU A 130 -14.27 0.64 13.71
C GLU A 130 -14.91 -0.23 12.64
N LEU A 131 -14.17 -1.28 12.26
CA LEU A 131 -14.57 -2.26 11.26
C LEU A 131 -14.79 -3.62 11.92
N ALA A 132 -15.79 -4.34 11.44
CA ALA A 132 -16.09 -5.72 11.77
C ALA A 132 -16.13 -6.58 10.49
N ASP A 133 -15.91 -7.88 10.65
CA ASP A 133 -16.02 -8.89 9.58
C ASP A 133 -15.29 -8.50 8.29
N THR A 134 -14.04 -8.05 8.45
CA THR A 134 -13.22 -7.59 7.33
C THR A 134 -12.65 -8.78 6.57
N ASN A 135 -12.95 -8.87 5.28
CA ASN A 135 -12.44 -9.87 4.36
C ASN A 135 -11.95 -9.21 3.07
N LEU A 136 -10.68 -9.37 2.75
CA LEU A 136 -10.08 -8.97 1.49
C LEU A 136 -9.58 -10.22 0.78
N GLY A 137 -9.90 -10.33 -0.50
CA GLY A 137 -9.43 -11.42 -1.36
C GLY A 137 -9.10 -10.90 -2.75
N GLY A 138 -7.99 -11.34 -3.29
CA GLY A 138 -7.56 -10.91 -4.62
C GLY A 138 -6.19 -11.42 -4.98
N GLY A 139 -5.57 -10.76 -5.95
CA GLY A 139 -4.32 -11.20 -6.51
C GLY A 139 -3.76 -10.27 -7.56
N ARG A 140 -2.62 -10.69 -8.10
CA ARG A 140 -1.91 -9.98 -9.16
C ARG A 140 -1.53 -10.96 -10.25
N LEU A 141 -1.81 -10.62 -11.50
CA LEU A 141 -1.28 -11.31 -12.67
C LEU A 141 -0.15 -10.46 -13.25
N ILE A 142 1.01 -11.09 -13.51
CA ILE A 142 2.22 -10.39 -13.95
C ILE A 142 2.74 -11.07 -15.21
N LEU A 143 2.86 -10.31 -16.30
CA LEU A 143 3.68 -10.67 -17.45
C LEU A 143 5.10 -10.14 -17.20
N THR A 144 6.07 -11.02 -17.16
CA THR A 144 7.48 -10.73 -16.94
C THR A 144 8.26 -10.88 -18.25
N LEU A 145 9.04 -9.87 -18.60
CA LEU A 145 9.83 -9.81 -19.83
C LEU A 145 11.26 -9.38 -19.50
N PHE A 146 12.23 -9.89 -20.27
CA PHE A 146 13.65 -9.57 -20.15
C PHE A 146 14.15 -9.77 -18.70
N ASP A 147 14.03 -10.98 -18.16
CA ASP A 147 14.46 -11.31 -16.80
C ASP A 147 13.91 -10.35 -15.73
N ARG A 148 12.59 -10.12 -15.80
CA ARG A 148 11.83 -9.17 -14.96
C ARG A 148 12.30 -7.71 -15.01
N MET A 149 13.07 -7.31 -16.04
CA MET A 149 13.41 -5.90 -16.25
C MET A 149 12.22 -5.09 -16.75
N PHE A 150 11.27 -5.73 -17.40
CA PHE A 150 10.00 -5.12 -17.77
C PHE A 150 8.84 -6.00 -17.35
N GLU A 151 7.87 -5.43 -16.64
CA GLU A 151 6.67 -6.14 -16.21
C GLU A 151 5.42 -5.35 -16.57
N LEU A 152 4.40 -6.07 -17.02
CA LEU A 152 3.03 -5.58 -17.10
C LEU A 152 2.20 -6.36 -16.09
N PHE A 153 1.39 -5.68 -15.30
CA PHE A 153 0.61 -6.36 -14.26
C PHE A 153 -0.79 -5.79 -14.10
N THR A 154 -1.70 -6.65 -13.65
CA THR A 154 -3.03 -6.25 -13.15
C THR A 154 -3.19 -6.77 -11.74
N ILE A 155 -3.63 -5.89 -10.84
CA ILE A 155 -3.95 -6.19 -9.45
C ILE A 155 -5.46 -6.05 -9.31
N GLN A 156 -6.09 -7.05 -8.69
CA GLN A 156 -7.51 -6.99 -8.38
C GLN A 156 -7.77 -7.48 -6.96
N PHE A 157 -8.50 -6.68 -6.19
CA PHE A 157 -8.93 -7.03 -4.84
C PHE A 157 -10.41 -6.71 -4.65
N ASN A 158 -11.08 -7.62 -3.94
CA ASN A 158 -12.42 -7.41 -3.41
C ASN A 158 -12.32 -7.31 -1.89
N ILE A 159 -12.80 -6.20 -1.34
CA ILE A 159 -12.84 -5.94 0.10
C ILE A 159 -14.30 -5.94 0.51
N ASN A 160 -14.64 -6.74 1.51
CA ASN A 160 -15.94 -6.74 2.16
C ASN A 160 -15.67 -6.46 3.65
N ALA A 161 -16.37 -5.50 4.22
CA ALA A 161 -16.28 -5.21 5.65
C ALA A 161 -17.57 -4.57 6.12
N SER A 162 -17.74 -4.47 7.43
CA SER A 162 -18.85 -3.77 8.05
C SER A 162 -18.31 -2.65 8.93
N THR A 163 -18.91 -1.47 8.87
CA THR A 163 -18.63 -0.41 9.84
C THR A 163 -19.45 -0.67 11.09
N SER A 164 -18.81 -0.86 12.24
CA SER A 164 -19.48 -1.15 13.52
C SER A 164 -19.70 0.11 14.35
N ALA A 165 -18.73 1.03 14.39
CA ALA A 165 -18.84 2.25 15.18
C ALA A 165 -17.94 3.36 14.63
N ILE A 166 -18.25 4.60 15.02
CA ILE A 166 -17.40 5.77 14.86
C ILE A 166 -17.10 6.31 16.25
N ARG A 167 -15.82 6.58 16.50
CA ARG A 167 -15.31 7.19 17.73
C ARG A 167 -14.58 8.48 17.43
N ASP A 168 -14.50 9.37 18.41
CA ASP A 168 -13.62 10.54 18.37
C ASP A 168 -12.13 10.12 18.47
N ASN A 169 -11.24 11.10 18.42
CA ASN A 169 -9.79 10.91 18.51
C ASN A 169 -9.34 10.45 19.91
N GLU A 170 -10.14 10.69 20.96
CA GLU A 170 -9.91 10.16 22.31
C GLU A 170 -10.47 8.74 22.52
N GLY A 171 -11.26 8.21 21.58
CA GLY A 171 -11.85 6.87 21.63
C GLY A 171 -13.26 6.80 22.24
N ASN A 172 -13.88 7.93 22.56
CA ASN A 172 -15.27 7.96 22.99
C ASN A 172 -16.21 7.66 21.81
N LEU A 173 -17.32 7.00 22.11
CA LEU A 173 -18.30 6.63 21.10
C LEU A 173 -19.03 7.88 20.56
N VAL A 174 -18.99 8.09 19.25
CA VAL A 174 -19.75 9.12 18.55
C VAL A 174 -21.02 8.51 17.96
N TYR A 175 -20.90 7.35 17.31
CA TYR A 175 -22.02 6.66 16.68
C TYR A 175 -21.82 5.14 16.67
N GLN A 176 -22.87 4.39 16.95
CA GLN A 176 -22.88 2.92 16.90
C GLN A 176 -23.81 2.47 15.78
N PHE A 177 -23.32 1.62 14.88
CA PHE A 177 -24.14 0.95 13.88
C PHE A 177 -24.67 -0.37 14.46
N ASP A 178 -26.00 -0.50 14.54
CA ASP A 178 -26.67 -1.74 14.90
C ASP A 178 -27.90 -1.99 13.98
N PRO A 179 -27.81 -2.96 13.04
CA PRO A 179 -26.66 -3.82 12.78
C PRO A 179 -25.49 -3.06 12.11
N PRO A 180 -24.25 -3.59 12.15
CA PRO A 180 -23.10 -3.02 11.43
C PRO A 180 -23.38 -2.77 9.94
N LYS A 181 -22.95 -1.60 9.43
CA LYS A 181 -23.21 -1.18 8.04
C LYS A 181 -22.22 -1.84 7.08
N LYS A 182 -22.69 -2.80 6.30
CA LYS A 182 -21.90 -3.53 5.30
C LYS A 182 -21.51 -2.64 4.12
N PHE A 183 -20.29 -2.81 3.64
CA PHE A 183 -19.82 -2.21 2.39
C PHE A 183 -18.90 -3.16 1.63
N LYS A 184 -18.84 -2.95 0.32
CA LYS A 184 -17.99 -3.71 -0.60
C LYS A 184 -17.20 -2.74 -1.47
N VAL A 185 -15.91 -2.98 -1.61
CA VAL A 185 -15.02 -2.23 -2.50
C VAL A 185 -14.36 -3.20 -3.45
N ASN A 186 -14.55 -2.98 -4.75
CA ASN A 186 -13.79 -3.66 -5.79
C ASN A 186 -12.71 -2.69 -6.26
N SER A 187 -11.47 -3.16 -6.30
CA SER A 187 -10.35 -2.37 -6.79
C SER A 187 -9.65 -3.12 -7.89
N ARG A 188 -9.44 -2.45 -9.03
CA ARG A 188 -8.60 -2.93 -10.12
C ARG A 188 -7.56 -1.89 -10.49
N THR A 189 -6.31 -2.31 -10.55
CA THR A 189 -5.18 -1.47 -10.91
C THR A 189 -4.36 -2.18 -11.97
N ASN A 190 -4.15 -1.52 -13.10
CA ASN A 190 -3.21 -2.00 -14.12
C ASN A 190 -1.91 -1.21 -13.97
N GLY A 191 -0.77 -1.82 -14.27
CA GLY A 191 0.50 -1.15 -14.15
C GLY A 191 1.60 -1.74 -15.02
N ALA A 192 2.66 -0.96 -15.13
CA ALA A 192 3.89 -1.32 -15.80
C ALA A 192 5.07 -0.97 -14.89
N GLN A 193 6.11 -1.79 -14.92
CA GLN A 193 7.35 -1.56 -14.21
C GLN A 193 8.54 -1.75 -15.14
N ILE A 194 9.48 -0.81 -15.08
CA ILE A 194 10.84 -0.97 -15.60
C ILE A 194 11.76 -1.08 -14.39
N ASP A 195 12.49 -2.19 -14.30
CA ASP A 195 13.39 -2.49 -13.20
C ASP A 195 14.82 -2.69 -13.68
N TRP A 196 15.53 -1.58 -13.83
CA TRP A 196 16.92 -1.52 -14.26
C TRP A 196 17.85 -1.42 -13.05
N THR A 197 17.60 -2.24 -12.04
CA THR A 197 18.47 -2.37 -10.86
C THR A 197 19.36 -3.61 -10.95
N ASP A 198 20.40 -3.61 -10.14
CA ASP A 198 21.30 -4.75 -9.92
C ASP A 198 20.67 -5.90 -9.09
N ASP A 199 19.74 -5.58 -8.21
CA ASP A 199 19.00 -6.56 -7.43
C ASP A 199 17.56 -6.05 -7.28
N ARG A 200 16.57 -6.94 -7.31
CA ARG A 200 15.16 -6.54 -7.21
C ARG A 200 14.72 -6.33 -5.77
N VAL A 201 15.26 -7.10 -4.84
CA VAL A 201 14.89 -7.11 -3.42
C VAL A 201 15.70 -6.08 -2.64
N ASP A 202 17.02 -6.04 -2.84
CA ASP A 202 17.92 -5.05 -2.23
C ASP A 202 18.78 -4.31 -3.27
N PRO A 203 18.17 -3.39 -4.04
CA PRO A 203 18.91 -2.62 -5.03
C PRO A 203 20.00 -1.75 -4.39
N ARG A 204 21.20 -1.76 -4.98
CA ARG A 204 22.29 -0.83 -4.61
C ARG A 204 22.64 0.13 -5.74
N LYS A 205 22.20 -0.18 -6.95
CA LYS A 205 22.55 0.56 -8.16
C LYS A 205 21.43 0.43 -9.19
N GLY A 206 21.19 1.53 -9.90
CA GLY A 206 20.27 1.58 -11.02
C GLY A 206 18.96 2.26 -10.68
N ILE A 207 17.93 2.02 -11.50
CA ILE A 207 16.68 2.77 -11.45
C ILE A 207 15.48 1.84 -11.61
N ARG A 208 14.43 2.10 -10.81
CA ARG A 208 13.13 1.47 -10.95
C ARG A 208 12.07 2.52 -11.20
N ILE A 209 11.24 2.27 -12.20
CA ILE A 209 10.11 3.11 -12.59
C ILE A 209 8.86 2.25 -12.54
N VAL A 210 7.83 2.71 -11.85
CA VAL A 210 6.53 2.06 -11.78
C VAL A 210 5.46 3.07 -12.16
N SER A 211 4.58 2.69 -13.09
CA SER A 211 3.38 3.44 -13.43
C SER A 211 2.15 2.56 -13.18
N THR A 212 1.13 3.12 -12.55
CA THR A 212 -0.15 2.43 -12.38
C THR A 212 -1.32 3.33 -12.75
N ILE A 213 -2.42 2.68 -13.18
CA ILE A 213 -3.72 3.29 -13.39
C ILE A 213 -4.73 2.45 -12.64
N ALA A 214 -5.39 3.05 -11.65
CA ALA A 214 -6.47 2.45 -10.88
C ALA A 214 -7.80 3.04 -11.31
N ASP A 215 -8.72 2.19 -11.75
CA ASP A 215 -10.04 2.60 -12.19
C ASP A 215 -10.97 2.82 -10.99
N ARG A 216 -11.69 3.94 -10.96
CA ARG A 216 -12.64 4.31 -9.89
C ARG A 216 -14.00 4.67 -10.52
N PRO A 217 -14.75 3.65 -10.99
CA PRO A 217 -16.09 3.88 -11.52
C PRO A 217 -17.01 4.47 -10.45
N ALA A 218 -18.02 5.23 -10.89
CA ALA A 218 -19.05 5.79 -10.02
C ALA A 218 -19.69 4.68 -9.18
N ALA A 219 -19.66 4.85 -7.86
CA ALA A 219 -20.24 3.88 -6.93
C ALA A 219 -21.79 3.93 -6.90
N ASP A 220 -22.34 5.11 -7.15
CA ASP A 220 -23.78 5.38 -7.27
C ASP A 220 -24.02 6.60 -8.20
N SER A 221 -25.28 7.00 -8.34
CA SER A 221 -25.67 8.14 -9.19
C SER A 221 -25.14 9.50 -8.73
N ASP A 222 -24.69 9.62 -7.48
CA ASP A 222 -24.13 10.87 -6.96
C ASP A 222 -22.60 10.87 -7.03
N SER A 223 -21.95 9.75 -7.28
CA SER A 223 -20.50 9.59 -7.23
C SER A 223 -19.84 9.96 -8.56
N ALA A 224 -18.64 10.55 -8.51
CA ALA A 224 -17.85 10.75 -9.72
C ALA A 224 -17.31 9.44 -10.30
N ASP A 225 -17.16 9.45 -11.62
CA ASP A 225 -16.37 8.48 -12.37
C ASP A 225 -14.98 9.05 -12.67
N TYR A 226 -13.93 8.39 -12.22
CA TYR A 226 -12.56 8.86 -12.39
C TYR A 226 -11.54 7.72 -12.43
N TYR A 227 -10.30 8.04 -12.73
CA TYR A 227 -9.18 7.13 -12.53
C TYR A 227 -8.06 7.83 -11.75
N VAL A 228 -7.23 7.03 -11.10
CA VAL A 228 -6.03 7.50 -10.39
C VAL A 228 -4.80 6.98 -11.13
N GLN A 229 -3.88 7.87 -11.43
CA GLN A 229 -2.61 7.53 -12.05
C GLN A 229 -1.46 7.81 -11.07
N ASP A 230 -0.66 6.78 -10.79
CA ASP A 230 0.51 6.88 -9.95
C ASP A 230 1.79 6.68 -10.78
N TYR A 231 2.81 7.46 -10.43
CA TYR A 231 4.17 7.32 -10.88
C TYR A 231 5.09 7.21 -9.68
N ASN A 232 5.98 6.22 -9.70
CA ASN A 232 7.01 6.06 -8.70
C ASN A 232 8.36 5.80 -9.37
N VAL A 233 9.34 6.65 -9.08
CA VAL A 233 10.71 6.53 -9.58
C VAL A 233 11.63 6.41 -8.38
N THR A 234 12.39 5.32 -8.31
CA THR A 234 13.42 5.12 -7.30
C THR A 234 14.78 4.93 -7.98
N THR A 235 15.76 5.71 -7.57
CA THR A 235 17.14 5.65 -8.08
C THR A 235 18.09 5.27 -6.96
N TYR A 236 19.01 4.36 -7.25
CA TYR A 236 20.02 3.86 -6.33
C TYR A 236 21.40 4.20 -6.85
N ILE A 237 22.14 4.96 -6.05
CA ILE A 237 23.49 5.42 -6.37
C ILE A 237 24.43 4.77 -5.36
N PRO A 238 25.35 3.88 -5.78
CA PRO A 238 26.31 3.30 -4.85
C PRO A 238 27.25 4.39 -4.34
N LEU A 239 27.54 4.35 -3.04
CA LEU A 239 28.46 5.24 -2.35
C LEU A 239 29.41 4.42 -1.49
N LEU A 240 30.65 4.90 -1.32
CA LEU A 240 31.68 4.17 -0.59
C LEU A 240 31.85 2.74 -1.16
N SER A 241 32.32 1.79 -0.36
CA SER A 241 32.51 0.40 -0.82
C SER A 241 31.19 -0.36 -0.94
N ASN A 242 30.30 -0.22 0.05
CA ASN A 242 29.09 -1.05 0.16
C ASN A 242 27.79 -0.25 0.30
N SER A 243 27.87 1.06 0.59
CA SER A 243 26.71 1.88 0.93
C SER A 243 25.93 2.34 -0.31
N THR A 244 24.69 2.78 -0.10
CA THR A 244 23.81 3.21 -1.19
C THR A 244 23.09 4.50 -0.81
N PHE A 245 22.99 5.43 -1.74
CA PHE A 245 22.08 6.56 -1.63
C PHE A 245 20.85 6.30 -2.50
N ALA A 246 19.69 6.22 -1.86
CA ALA A 246 18.42 6.00 -2.51
C ALA A 246 17.64 7.31 -2.61
N LEU A 247 17.15 7.62 -3.80
CA LEU A 247 16.28 8.76 -4.08
C LEU A 247 14.93 8.24 -4.56
N ASN A 248 13.84 8.79 -4.04
CA ASN A 248 12.50 8.45 -4.49
C ASN A 248 11.71 9.71 -4.87
N TRP A 249 10.98 9.62 -5.97
CA TRP A 249 9.95 10.56 -6.36
C TRP A 249 8.66 9.80 -6.64
N PHE A 250 7.58 10.21 -6.00
CA PHE A 250 6.25 9.67 -6.19
C PHE A 250 5.29 10.80 -6.54
N ARG A 251 4.42 10.58 -7.51
CA ARG A 251 3.32 11.47 -7.84
C ARG A 251 2.06 10.66 -8.07
N SER A 252 0.94 11.18 -7.58
CA SER A 252 -0.38 10.61 -7.81
C SER A 252 -1.36 11.69 -8.19
N GLY A 253 -2.22 11.40 -9.16
CA GLY A 253 -3.27 12.30 -9.62
C GLY A 253 -4.58 11.58 -9.87
N ALA A 254 -5.68 12.18 -9.46
CA ALA A 254 -7.03 11.80 -9.86
C ALA A 254 -7.46 12.59 -11.10
N PHE A 255 -8.12 11.92 -12.03
CA PHE A 255 -8.58 12.46 -13.31
C PHE A 255 -10.05 12.10 -13.51
N VAL A 256 -10.92 13.08 -13.32
CA VAL A 256 -12.37 12.92 -13.39
C VAL A 256 -12.82 12.80 -14.84
N ARG A 257 -13.51 11.70 -15.16
CA ARG A 257 -14.16 11.46 -16.46
C ARG A 257 -15.56 12.07 -16.46
N GLU A 258 -16.30 11.82 -15.39
CA GLU A 258 -17.64 12.38 -15.17
C GLU A 258 -17.75 12.83 -13.71
N LYS A 259 -18.16 14.10 -13.52
CA LYS A 259 -18.39 14.63 -12.17
C LYS A 259 -19.63 13.97 -11.57
N GLY A 260 -19.56 13.70 -10.28
CA GLY A 260 -20.74 13.31 -9.51
C GLY A 260 -21.63 14.51 -9.18
N ASN A 261 -22.55 14.32 -8.25
CA ASN A 261 -23.35 15.41 -7.70
C ASN A 261 -22.46 16.36 -6.88
N ILE A 262 -22.42 17.64 -7.26
CA ILE A 262 -21.63 18.68 -6.57
C ILE A 262 -22.51 19.67 -5.78
N ASP A 263 -23.83 19.43 -5.72
CA ASP A 263 -24.75 20.19 -4.89
C ASP A 263 -24.64 19.70 -3.43
N GLU A 264 -23.93 20.49 -2.63
CA GLU A 264 -23.69 20.21 -1.22
C GLU A 264 -25.00 20.10 -0.41
N THR A 265 -26.02 20.89 -0.76
CA THR A 265 -27.31 20.86 -0.05
C THR A 265 -28.08 19.58 -0.37
N LEU A 266 -28.08 19.13 -1.63
CA LEU A 266 -28.69 17.86 -2.00
C LEU A 266 -27.97 16.67 -1.35
N LEU A 267 -26.63 16.68 -1.38
CA LEU A 267 -25.81 15.65 -0.70
C LEU A 267 -26.09 15.61 0.80
N TYR A 268 -26.13 16.77 1.45
CA TYR A 268 -26.43 16.88 2.88
C TYR A 268 -27.84 16.38 3.22
N ASN A 269 -28.85 16.79 2.46
CA ASN A 269 -30.23 16.34 2.67
C ASN A 269 -30.39 14.83 2.46
N LYS A 270 -29.68 14.25 1.49
CA LYS A 270 -29.62 12.79 1.31
C LYS A 270 -29.02 12.11 2.54
N LEU A 271 -27.87 12.59 3.02
CA LEU A 271 -27.21 12.07 4.22
C LEU A 271 -28.09 12.20 5.48
N LEU A 272 -28.81 13.30 5.65
CA LEU A 272 -29.79 13.46 6.72
C LEU A 272 -30.88 12.40 6.62
N LYS A 273 -31.49 12.22 5.45
CA LYS A 273 -32.56 11.23 5.24
C LYS A 273 -32.12 9.79 5.49
N GLU A 274 -30.86 9.47 5.17
CA GLU A 274 -30.30 8.12 5.30
C GLU A 274 -29.85 7.78 6.72
N ASN A 275 -29.35 8.77 7.48
CA ASN A 275 -28.69 8.53 8.77
C ASN A 275 -29.44 9.13 9.97
N CYS A 276 -30.34 10.09 9.76
CA CYS A 276 -31.21 10.63 10.78
C CYS A 276 -32.62 10.05 10.62
N THR A 277 -33.21 9.56 11.71
CA THR A 277 -34.66 9.39 11.76
C THR A 277 -35.31 10.78 11.76
N TYR A 278 -36.54 10.90 11.21
CA TYR A 278 -37.25 12.18 11.03
C TYR A 278 -37.38 13.05 12.30
N THR A 279 -37.07 12.53 13.49
CA THR A 279 -37.21 13.20 14.79
C THR A 279 -35.93 13.30 15.64
N SER A 280 -34.77 12.77 15.22
CA SER A 280 -33.59 12.78 16.08
C SER A 280 -32.27 12.69 15.32
N CYS A 281 -31.63 13.85 15.18
CA CYS A 281 -30.17 13.97 15.05
C CYS A 281 -29.74 15.11 15.97
N THR A 282 -28.72 14.84 16.76
CA THR A 282 -27.99 15.82 17.56
C THR A 282 -27.27 16.83 16.66
N ASP A 283 -26.87 17.98 17.20
CA ASP A 283 -26.18 19.00 16.41
C ASP A 283 -24.76 18.56 15.99
N SER A 284 -24.12 17.69 16.78
CA SER A 284 -22.85 17.05 16.42
C SER A 284 -23.00 16.11 15.22
N GLU A 285 -24.06 15.29 15.19
CA GLU A 285 -24.37 14.43 14.05
C GLU A 285 -24.65 15.26 12.79
N LYS A 286 -25.47 16.32 12.89
CA LYS A 286 -25.72 17.22 11.75
C LYS A 286 -24.44 17.85 11.22
N THR A 287 -23.53 18.26 12.10
CA THR A 287 -22.23 18.84 11.71
C THR A 287 -21.36 17.80 10.99
N ALA A 288 -21.31 16.57 11.50
CA ALA A 288 -20.57 15.47 10.85
C ALA A 288 -21.13 15.14 9.45
N LEU A 289 -22.45 15.13 9.29
CA LEU A 289 -23.08 14.91 7.98
C LEU A 289 -22.83 16.07 7.01
N GLN A 290 -22.77 17.32 7.49
CA GLN A 290 -22.40 18.47 6.67
C GLN A 290 -20.94 18.36 6.19
N ASP A 291 -20.02 18.00 7.07
CA ASP A 291 -18.62 17.76 6.71
C ASP A 291 -18.51 16.65 5.65
N GLN A 292 -19.27 15.56 5.82
CA GLN A 292 -19.31 14.48 4.84
C GLN A 292 -19.87 14.96 3.50
N ALA A 293 -20.91 15.78 3.47
CA ALA A 293 -21.44 16.35 2.23
C ALA A 293 -20.39 17.20 1.49
N LYS A 294 -19.63 18.01 2.22
CA LYS A 294 -18.53 18.82 1.66
C LYS A 294 -17.39 17.96 1.10
N VAL A 295 -17.03 16.87 1.79
CA VAL A 295 -16.06 15.90 1.30
C VAL A 295 -16.58 15.20 0.05
N SER A 296 -17.83 14.75 0.04
CA SER A 296 -18.46 14.13 -1.13
C SER A 296 -18.45 15.07 -2.34
N LYS A 297 -18.88 16.33 -2.18
CA LYS A 297 -18.80 17.35 -3.22
C LYS A 297 -17.39 17.50 -3.79
N THR A 298 -16.38 17.59 -2.92
CA THR A 298 -14.98 17.75 -3.34
C THR A 298 -14.48 16.53 -4.11
N ASN A 299 -14.78 15.33 -3.63
CA ASN A 299 -14.42 14.07 -4.30
C ASN A 299 -15.18 13.91 -5.63
N ASN A 300 -16.45 14.34 -5.68
CA ASN A 300 -17.26 14.31 -6.89
C ASN A 300 -16.80 15.31 -7.95
N GLU A 301 -16.14 16.39 -7.53
CA GLU A 301 -15.62 17.38 -8.45
C GLU A 301 -14.20 17.05 -8.96
N TYR A 302 -13.32 16.55 -8.09
CA TYR A 302 -11.89 16.42 -8.40
C TYR A 302 -11.33 15.00 -8.30
N GLY A 303 -12.10 14.04 -7.78
CA GLY A 303 -11.63 12.72 -7.41
C GLY A 303 -10.61 12.76 -6.25
N THR A 304 -10.10 11.59 -5.88
CA THR A 304 -9.12 11.45 -4.80
C THR A 304 -7.91 10.65 -5.29
N ALA A 305 -6.72 11.26 -5.27
CA ALA A 305 -5.48 10.59 -5.63
C ALA A 305 -5.04 9.60 -4.52
N GLY A 306 -3.98 8.84 -4.80
CA GLY A 306 -3.28 8.04 -3.79
C GLY A 306 -2.84 8.92 -2.62
N SER A 307 -2.96 8.40 -1.40
CA SER A 307 -2.66 9.16 -0.18
C SER A 307 -1.17 9.11 0.21
N LEU A 308 -0.72 10.10 0.97
CA LEU A 308 0.61 10.10 1.60
C LEU A 308 0.50 9.74 3.09
N GLY A 309 1.63 9.31 3.67
CA GLY A 309 1.68 8.72 5.00
C GLY A 309 2.14 7.26 4.99
N GLY A 310 2.51 6.73 6.14
CA GLY A 310 2.89 5.34 6.35
C GLY A 310 4.33 5.03 5.95
N ALA A 311 4.70 3.75 6.13
CA ALA A 311 6.08 3.28 6.04
C ALA A 311 6.75 3.51 4.68
N SER A 312 5.99 3.51 3.57
CA SER A 312 6.54 3.57 2.21
C SER A 312 6.66 4.99 1.65
N ARG A 313 6.10 6.00 2.32
CA ARG A 313 6.14 7.40 1.86
C ARG A 313 6.62 8.27 3.02
N LEU A 314 5.71 8.68 3.90
CA LEU A 314 6.01 9.56 5.03
C LEU A 314 6.01 8.75 6.33
N ARG A 315 7.15 8.13 6.66
CA ARG A 315 7.32 7.16 7.77
C ARG A 315 6.85 7.67 9.13
N SER A 316 6.99 8.97 9.40
CA SER A 316 6.60 9.58 10.68
C SER A 316 5.11 9.93 10.77
N TYR A 317 4.32 9.68 9.71
CA TYR A 317 2.90 10.00 9.65
C TYR A 317 2.09 8.72 9.45
N ALA A 318 0.89 8.67 10.02
CA ALA A 318 -0.03 7.56 9.80
C ALA A 318 -0.35 7.38 8.30
N GLY A 319 -0.61 6.13 7.88
CA GLY A 319 -1.09 5.85 6.53
C GLY A 319 -2.36 6.64 6.23
N GLY A 320 -2.42 7.28 5.05
CA GLY A 320 -3.58 8.08 4.67
C GLY A 320 -3.67 9.46 5.31
N ARG A 321 -2.65 9.93 6.05
CA ARG A 321 -2.66 11.23 6.72
C ARG A 321 -2.90 12.40 5.77
N PHE A 322 -2.32 12.37 4.59
CA PHE A 322 -2.46 13.44 3.59
C PHE A 322 -3.06 12.92 2.30
N SER A 323 -3.91 13.73 1.67
CA SER A 323 -4.59 13.35 0.42
C SER A 323 -5.15 14.59 -0.28
N GLY A 324 -5.36 14.47 -1.58
CA GLY A 324 -5.98 15.47 -2.43
C GLY A 324 -6.17 14.89 -3.84
N ALA A 325 -6.64 15.71 -4.78
CA ALA A 325 -6.74 15.31 -6.18
C ALA A 325 -5.38 15.18 -6.88
N GLN A 326 -4.34 15.82 -6.35
CA GLN A 326 -2.97 15.71 -6.80
C GLN A 326 -2.05 15.70 -5.58
N VAL A 327 -1.12 14.75 -5.50
CA VAL A 327 -0.11 14.71 -4.44
C VAL A 327 1.26 14.37 -5.01
N GLU A 328 2.30 14.82 -4.31
CA GLU A 328 3.68 14.52 -4.64
C GLU A 328 4.47 14.20 -3.36
N PHE A 329 5.40 13.27 -3.46
CA PHE A 329 6.34 12.90 -2.41
C PHE A 329 7.75 12.79 -2.99
N ARG A 330 8.73 13.23 -2.20
CA ARG A 330 10.16 13.13 -2.50
C ARG A 330 10.89 12.65 -1.25
N ALA A 331 11.82 11.72 -1.42
CA ALA A 331 12.69 11.26 -0.35
C ALA A 331 14.11 11.03 -0.81
N ALA A 332 15.01 11.15 0.16
CA ALA A 332 16.40 10.76 0.06
C ALA A 332 16.76 9.92 1.30
N GLU A 333 17.45 8.81 1.08
CA GLU A 333 17.86 7.89 2.13
C GLU A 333 19.32 7.47 1.90
N PHE A 334 20.14 7.61 2.93
CA PHE A 334 21.47 7.02 2.96
C PHE A 334 21.41 5.67 3.67
N ARG A 335 21.82 4.62 2.97
CA ARG A 335 21.89 3.24 3.47
C ARG A 335 23.34 2.90 3.77
N TRP A 336 23.68 2.84 5.05
CA TRP A 336 25.02 2.50 5.49
C TRP A 336 25.19 0.98 5.60
N ASN A 337 25.56 0.34 4.49
CA ASN A 337 25.77 -1.10 4.51
C ASN A 337 27.16 -1.43 5.09
N LEU A 338 27.19 -2.17 6.20
CA LEU A 338 28.43 -2.55 6.88
C LEU A 338 29.18 -3.66 6.13
N THR A 339 28.44 -4.56 5.46
CA THR A 339 29.01 -5.65 4.66
C THR A 339 28.21 -5.87 3.37
N ASP A 340 28.83 -6.52 2.39
CA ASP A 340 28.20 -7.09 1.21
C ASP A 340 28.06 -8.61 1.28
N GLU A 341 28.46 -9.21 2.42
CA GLU A 341 28.35 -10.65 2.63
C GLU A 341 26.88 -11.08 2.72
N ASN A 342 26.49 -11.93 1.78
CA ASN A 342 25.17 -12.54 1.69
C ASN A 342 25.21 -14.01 2.11
N LYS A 343 25.96 -14.35 3.17
CA LYS A 343 25.95 -15.71 3.70
C LYS A 343 24.64 -15.94 4.46
N PRO A 344 23.84 -16.95 4.08
CA PRO A 344 22.65 -17.28 4.85
C PRO A 344 23.05 -17.77 6.23
N PHE A 345 22.25 -17.44 7.24
CA PHE A 345 22.37 -18.02 8.57
C PHE A 345 21.20 -18.98 8.81
N ASP A 346 21.53 -20.15 9.36
CA ASP A 346 20.57 -21.22 9.61
C ASP A 346 20.36 -21.38 11.12
N LEU A 347 19.12 -21.16 11.55
CA LEU A 347 18.59 -21.44 12.88
C LEU A 347 17.37 -22.36 12.74
N TYR A 348 16.96 -23.04 13.80
CA TYR A 348 15.83 -23.99 13.74
C TYR A 348 14.52 -23.37 13.21
N PHE A 349 14.36 -22.06 13.38
CA PHE A 349 13.17 -21.30 12.99
C PHE A 349 13.43 -20.31 11.83
N ILE A 350 14.66 -20.26 11.29
CA ILE A 350 15.07 -19.37 10.18
C ILE A 350 16.07 -20.11 9.29
N ARG A 351 15.77 -20.25 8.00
CA ARG A 351 16.69 -20.85 7.02
C ARG A 351 16.75 -20.01 5.76
N ASP A 352 17.95 -19.82 5.23
CA ASP A 352 18.24 -19.12 3.97
C ASP A 352 17.66 -17.69 3.88
N VAL A 353 17.55 -16.99 5.02
CA VAL A 353 17.16 -15.57 5.03
C VAL A 353 18.41 -14.72 4.82
N ARG A 354 18.46 -14.01 3.68
CA ARG A 354 19.55 -13.11 3.32
C ARG A 354 19.26 -11.72 3.88
N THR A 355 19.88 -11.35 4.99
CA THR A 355 19.86 -9.97 5.50
C THR A 355 21.23 -9.34 5.36
N GLY A 356 21.35 -8.28 4.57
CA GLY A 356 22.44 -7.33 4.75
C GLY A 356 22.28 -6.65 6.12
N ILE A 357 23.37 -6.48 6.86
CA ILE A 357 23.36 -5.65 8.07
C ILE A 357 23.44 -4.19 7.60
N GLN A 358 22.33 -3.46 7.76
CA GLN A 358 22.13 -2.06 7.39
C GLN A 358 21.88 -1.19 8.62
#